data_AF-A0A6J4S3J3-F1
#
_entry.id   AF-A0A6J4S3J3-F1
#
_cell.length_a   1.000
_cell.length_b   1.000
_cell.length_c   1.000
_cell.angle_alpha   90.00
_cell.angle_beta   90.00
_cell.angle_gamma   90.00
#
_symmetry.space_group_name_H-M   'P 1'
#
loop_
_entity.id
_entity.type
_entity.pdbx_description
1 polymer ?
#
loop_
_entity_poly.entity_id
_entity_poly.type
_entity_poly.pdbx_seq_one_letter_code
_entity_poly.pdbx_strand_id
1 'polypeptide(L)'
;MLKHNLLLFYRSSVKHKSTFLINLIGLSTGLACTLIIYLWVHDELSVDKFHQKDKQLYQVMQNVPDGEGGTLTIEGTPGPLGKAILDEIPQVEEVAVVDGGDNGIVSVSNTGLKATHLFVPKNFFNVFSYQLIRGNKDDVLKEKSSILLSDEFALKLFHTNDIVGKTIYWDKGEYTGSYIVSGVFKKPSRNSSAQFDILLNYQVYFQKKATDLQDWGSSNPRTYLIIKKGTDASLLSDKISGFLKTKFKQAKGRDPKYVGTLFLQRYSDKYLYNHYENGVATGGRIAYVRLFSIIALFILAIACINFMNLSTAQVSGRLKEIGVKKAIGAKRKA
;
A
#
# COMPACT_ATOMS: atom_id res chain seq x y z
N MET A 1 -18.71 48.69 -10.02
CA MET A 1 -17.62 48.19 -10.89
C MET A 1 -17.72 46.70 -11.20
N LEU A 2 -17.87 45.81 -10.19
CA LEU A 2 -17.99 44.36 -10.42
C LEU A 2 -19.14 43.97 -11.36
N LYS A 3 -20.36 44.47 -11.12
CA LYS A 3 -21.53 44.26 -12.00
C LYS A 3 -21.28 44.70 -13.44
N HIS A 4 -20.60 45.83 -13.64
CA HIS A 4 -20.30 46.35 -14.96
C HIS A 4 -19.26 45.48 -15.70
N ASN A 5 -18.20 45.06 -15.00
CA ASN A 5 -17.16 44.19 -15.54
C ASN A 5 -17.71 42.80 -15.91
N LEU A 6 -18.57 42.22 -15.06
CA LEU A 6 -19.25 40.95 -15.35
C LEU A 6 -20.18 41.06 -16.57
N LEU A 7 -20.89 42.17 -16.72
CA LEU A 7 -21.79 42.41 -17.84
C LEU A 7 -21.03 42.65 -19.15
N LEU A 8 -19.89 43.34 -19.10
CA LEU A 8 -18.95 43.48 -20.22
C LEU A 8 -18.31 42.13 -20.60
N PHE A 9 -17.90 41.33 -19.62
CA PHE A 9 -17.39 39.97 -19.83
C PHE A 9 -18.45 39.10 -20.53
N TYR A 10 -19.68 39.06 -20.00
CA TYR A 10 -20.78 38.31 -20.60
C TYR A 10 -21.05 38.73 -22.05
N ARG A 11 -21.17 40.04 -22.31
CA ARG A 11 -21.37 40.56 -23.68
C ARG A 11 -20.21 40.18 -24.61
N SER A 12 -18.96 40.24 -24.13
CA SER A 12 -17.79 39.83 -24.92
C SER A 12 -17.78 38.33 -25.21
N SER A 13 -18.13 37.49 -24.24
CA SER A 13 -18.18 36.02 -24.41
C SER A 13 -19.28 35.61 -25.39
N VAL A 14 -20.43 36.30 -25.35
CA VAL A 14 -21.51 36.13 -26.33
C VAL A 14 -21.14 36.65 -27.72
N LYS A 15 -20.28 37.67 -27.83
CA LYS A 15 -19.81 38.18 -29.12
C LYS A 15 -18.76 37.27 -29.79
N HIS A 16 -17.92 36.59 -28.99
CA HIS A 16 -16.84 35.72 -29.47
C HIS A 16 -17.02 34.26 -29.04
N LYS A 17 -18.22 33.70 -29.30
CA LYS A 17 -18.66 32.39 -28.78
C LYS A 17 -17.72 31.25 -29.13
N SER A 18 -17.27 31.14 -30.38
CA SER A 18 -16.44 30.01 -30.82
C SER A 18 -15.11 29.97 -30.08
N THR A 19 -14.40 31.09 -30.01
CA THR A 19 -13.11 31.15 -29.30
C THR A 19 -13.28 31.00 -27.80
N PHE A 20 -14.34 31.58 -27.22
CA PHE A 20 -14.68 31.37 -25.81
C PHE A 20 -14.95 29.89 -25.52
N LEU A 21 -15.73 29.20 -26.36
CA LEU A 21 -16.07 27.80 -26.21
C LEU A 21 -14.82 26.90 -26.36
N ILE A 22 -13.98 27.16 -27.36
CA ILE A 22 -12.72 26.41 -27.57
C ILE A 22 -11.80 26.57 -26.34
N ASN A 23 -11.62 27.80 -25.85
CA ASN A 23 -10.79 28.04 -24.65
C ASN A 23 -11.38 27.39 -23.40
N LEU A 24 -12.70 27.49 -23.22
CA LEU A 24 -13.38 26.92 -22.05
C LEU A 24 -13.27 25.39 -22.07
N ILE A 25 -13.58 24.74 -23.18
CA ILE A 25 -13.50 23.28 -23.31
C ILE A 25 -12.05 22.82 -23.18
N GLY A 26 -11.11 23.46 -23.90
CA GLY A 26 -9.70 23.09 -23.85
C GLY A 26 -9.11 23.18 -22.44
N LEU A 27 -9.35 24.29 -21.74
CA LEU A 27 -8.86 24.49 -20.38
C LEU A 27 -9.56 23.57 -19.37
N SER A 28 -10.89 23.43 -19.46
CA SER A 28 -11.66 22.60 -18.53
C SER A 28 -11.31 21.12 -18.69
N THR A 29 -11.20 20.62 -19.92
CA THR A 29 -10.80 19.24 -20.20
C THR A 29 -9.35 19.00 -19.79
N GLY A 30 -8.42 19.92 -20.09
CA GLY A 30 -7.03 19.82 -19.64
C GLY A 30 -6.91 19.74 -18.12
N LEU A 31 -7.59 20.64 -17.40
CA LEU A 31 -7.64 20.63 -15.93
C LEU A 31 -8.29 19.36 -15.39
N ALA A 32 -9.42 18.92 -15.95
CA ALA A 32 -10.10 17.71 -15.52
C ALA A 32 -9.19 16.47 -15.68
N CYS A 33 -8.54 16.32 -16.83
CA CYS A 33 -7.59 15.24 -17.08
C CYS A 33 -6.42 15.28 -16.09
N THR A 34 -5.79 16.44 -15.90
CA THR A 34 -4.69 16.60 -14.94
C THR A 34 -5.13 16.28 -13.51
N LEU A 35 -6.34 16.70 -13.10
CA LEU A 35 -6.87 16.41 -11.76
C LEU A 35 -7.15 14.92 -11.56
N ILE A 36 -7.72 14.23 -12.54
CA ILE A 36 -7.96 12.78 -12.46
C ILE A 36 -6.64 12.04 -12.33
N ILE A 37 -5.63 12.40 -13.13
CA ILE A 37 -4.30 11.80 -13.03
C ILE A 37 -3.67 12.11 -11.68
N TYR A 38 -3.78 13.34 -11.18
CA TYR A 38 -3.28 13.72 -9.87
C TYR A 38 -3.94 12.90 -8.74
N LEU A 39 -5.26 12.72 -8.77
CA LEU A 39 -5.97 11.91 -7.78
C LEU A 39 -5.49 10.46 -7.81
N TRP A 40 -5.29 9.90 -9.01
CA TRP A 40 -4.72 8.57 -9.16
C TRP A 40 -3.28 8.50 -8.61
N VAL A 41 -2.40 9.43 -8.98
CA VAL A 41 -1.01 9.51 -8.46
C VAL A 41 -1.01 9.63 -6.93
N HIS A 42 -1.88 10.45 -6.37
CA HIS A 42 -1.99 10.63 -4.93
C HIS A 42 -2.47 9.34 -4.24
N ASP A 43 -3.45 8.65 -4.81
CA ASP A 43 -3.96 7.37 -4.31
C ASP A 43 -2.83 6.32 -4.26
N GLU A 44 -2.10 6.18 -5.36
CA GLU A 44 -0.93 5.29 -5.50
C GLU A 44 0.17 5.57 -4.47
N LEU A 45 0.48 6.85 -4.25
CA LEU A 45 1.46 7.27 -3.26
C LEU A 45 0.96 7.12 -1.81
N SER A 46 -0.34 6.93 -1.59
CA SER A 46 -0.93 6.82 -0.26
C SER A 46 -1.03 5.38 0.26
N VAL A 47 -0.77 4.39 -0.59
CA VAL A 47 -0.90 2.97 -0.24
C VAL A 47 -0.04 2.63 0.98
N ASP A 48 -0.64 1.91 1.93
CA ASP A 48 -0.08 1.46 3.21
C ASP A 48 0.40 2.55 4.18
N LYS A 49 0.31 3.85 3.82
CA LYS A 49 0.72 4.97 4.69
C LYS A 49 -0.24 5.28 5.83
N PHE A 50 -1.36 4.55 5.95
CA PHE A 50 -2.32 4.71 7.03
C PHE A 50 -1.83 4.13 8.38
N HIS A 51 -0.75 3.36 8.37
CA HIS A 51 -0.18 2.81 9.60
C HIS A 51 0.43 3.90 10.50
N GLN A 52 0.08 3.91 11.77
CA GLN A 52 0.56 4.90 12.75
C GLN A 52 2.08 4.89 12.90
N LYS A 53 2.70 3.72 12.76
CA LYS A 53 4.15 3.50 12.83
C LYS A 53 4.80 3.36 11.44
N ASP A 54 4.24 3.96 10.39
CA ASP A 54 4.70 3.82 8.99
C ASP A 54 6.21 4.07 8.79
N LYS A 55 6.81 5.07 9.47
CA LYS A 55 8.26 5.33 9.40
C LYS A 55 9.14 4.29 10.12
N GLN A 56 8.53 3.44 10.93
CA GLN A 56 9.21 2.43 11.76
C GLN A 56 8.82 1.00 11.35
N LEU A 57 7.85 0.83 10.45
CA LEU A 57 7.34 -0.46 10.01
C LEU A 57 8.09 -0.93 8.75
N TYR A 58 8.81 -2.04 8.90
CA TYR A 58 9.63 -2.63 7.85
C TYR A 58 9.25 -4.10 7.63
N GLN A 59 9.35 -4.54 6.38
CA GLN A 59 9.39 -5.96 6.04
C GLN A 59 10.86 -6.38 5.93
N VAL A 60 11.17 -7.57 6.46
CA VAL A 60 12.46 -8.22 6.21
C VAL A 60 12.36 -8.95 4.88
N MET A 61 13.28 -8.63 3.98
CA MET A 61 13.41 -9.22 2.65
C MET A 61 14.68 -10.05 2.58
N GLN A 62 14.72 -11.04 1.68
CA GLN A 62 15.86 -11.92 1.52
C GLN A 62 16.38 -11.89 0.08
N ASN A 63 17.68 -11.72 -0.08
CA ASN A 63 18.39 -11.87 -1.33
C ASN A 63 19.07 -13.24 -1.35
N VAL A 64 18.62 -14.15 -2.22
CA VAL A 64 19.18 -15.50 -2.37
C VAL A 64 19.93 -15.63 -3.69
N PRO A 65 21.06 -16.35 -3.74
CA PRO A 65 21.70 -16.71 -5.00
C PRO A 65 20.73 -17.52 -5.86
N ASP A 66 20.60 -17.17 -7.14
CA ASP A 66 19.72 -17.90 -8.08
C ASP A 66 20.33 -19.18 -8.66
N GLY A 67 21.62 -19.42 -8.40
CA GLY A 67 22.37 -20.59 -8.88
C GLY A 67 23.08 -20.36 -10.23
N GLU A 68 22.75 -19.29 -10.95
CA GLU A 68 23.35 -18.92 -12.26
C GLU A 68 24.27 -17.69 -12.15
N GLY A 69 24.48 -17.19 -10.93
CA GLY A 69 25.36 -16.06 -10.61
C GLY A 69 24.64 -14.75 -10.38
N GLY A 70 23.31 -14.72 -10.49
CA GLY A 70 22.46 -13.60 -10.12
C GLY A 70 21.91 -13.72 -8.70
N THR A 71 21.00 -12.81 -8.36
CA THR A 71 20.36 -12.73 -7.05
C THR A 71 18.86 -12.56 -7.18
N LEU A 72 18.12 -13.50 -6.61
CA LEU A 72 16.67 -13.43 -6.48
C LEU A 72 16.28 -12.77 -5.16
N THR A 73 15.46 -11.74 -5.22
CA THR A 73 14.85 -11.13 -4.03
C THR A 73 13.52 -11.80 -3.74
N ILE A 74 13.36 -12.33 -2.53
CA ILE A 74 12.14 -12.97 -2.05
C ILE A 74 11.63 -12.28 -0.78
N GLU A 75 10.32 -12.35 -0.59
CA GLU A 75 9.62 -11.83 0.59
C GLU A 75 9.60 -12.81 1.76
N GLY A 76 9.72 -14.10 1.43
CA GLY A 76 9.66 -15.19 2.38
C GLY A 76 10.92 -15.25 3.22
N THR A 77 10.74 -15.52 4.50
CA THR A 77 11.79 -15.58 5.51
C THR A 77 11.63 -16.85 6.35
N PRO A 78 12.69 -17.30 7.04
CA PRO A 78 12.57 -18.46 7.92
C PRO A 78 11.61 -18.23 9.08
N GLY A 79 10.81 -19.24 9.42
CA GLY A 79 9.89 -19.20 10.56
C GLY A 79 10.53 -18.73 11.89
N PRO A 80 11.73 -19.21 12.30
CA PRO A 80 12.35 -18.77 13.55
C PRO A 80 12.94 -17.34 13.49
N LEU A 81 13.01 -16.71 12.31
CA LEU A 81 13.71 -15.43 12.13
C LEU A 81 13.13 -14.34 13.02
N GLY A 82 11.80 -14.20 13.05
CA GLY A 82 11.15 -13.12 13.76
C GLY A 82 11.49 -13.11 15.26
N LYS A 83 11.43 -14.28 15.90
CA LYS A 83 11.78 -14.42 17.33
C LYS A 83 13.26 -14.12 17.57
N ALA A 84 14.15 -14.67 16.75
CA ALA A 84 15.59 -14.45 16.92
C ALA A 84 16.01 -12.99 16.73
N ILE A 85 15.39 -12.27 15.79
CA ILE A 85 15.63 -10.83 15.62
C ILE A 85 15.18 -10.08 16.88
N LEU A 86 13.99 -10.38 17.42
CA LEU A 86 13.48 -9.71 18.61
C LEU A 86 14.40 -9.94 19.82
N ASP A 87 14.93 -11.15 19.98
CA ASP A 87 15.79 -11.52 21.11
C ASP A 87 17.21 -10.94 20.99
N GLU A 88 17.78 -10.85 19.78
CA GLU A 88 19.20 -10.52 19.57
C GLU A 88 19.46 -9.12 19.02
N ILE A 89 18.43 -8.40 18.55
CA ILE A 89 18.57 -7.08 17.92
C ILE A 89 17.81 -6.03 18.74
N PRO A 90 18.48 -5.35 19.71
CA PRO A 90 17.83 -4.41 20.62
C PRO A 90 17.18 -3.19 19.94
N GLN A 91 17.52 -2.91 18.68
CA GLN A 91 16.90 -1.86 17.87
C GLN A 91 15.45 -2.17 17.46
N VAL A 92 15.03 -3.43 17.54
CA VAL A 92 13.67 -3.88 17.20
C VAL A 92 12.79 -3.81 18.45
N GLU A 93 11.59 -3.24 18.29
CA GLU A 93 10.59 -3.05 19.35
C GLU A 93 9.53 -4.16 19.31
N GLU A 94 9.03 -4.49 18.11
CA GLU A 94 7.99 -5.49 17.90
C GLU A 94 8.28 -6.28 16.62
N VAL A 95 7.82 -7.53 16.59
CA VAL A 95 7.89 -8.39 15.42
C VAL A 95 6.56 -9.05 15.15
N ALA A 96 6.13 -9.07 13.89
CA ALA A 96 5.02 -9.88 13.44
C ALA A 96 5.45 -10.80 12.29
N VAL A 97 5.22 -12.10 12.44
CA VAL A 97 5.43 -13.11 11.39
C VAL A 97 4.07 -13.49 10.84
N VAL A 98 3.86 -13.26 9.54
CA VAL A 98 2.56 -13.44 8.88
C VAL A 98 2.71 -14.40 7.70
N ASP A 99 1.74 -15.29 7.53
CA ASP A 99 1.65 -16.17 6.36
C ASP A 99 0.23 -16.21 5.78
N GLY A 100 0.06 -16.77 4.58
CA GLY A 100 -1.21 -16.84 3.86
C GLY A 100 -1.30 -15.84 2.72
N GLY A 101 -2.50 -15.34 2.45
CA GLY A 101 -2.83 -14.46 1.32
C GLY A 101 -3.48 -15.20 0.15
N ASP A 102 -3.60 -16.51 0.23
CA ASP A 102 -4.41 -17.33 -0.64
C ASP A 102 -5.79 -17.60 -0.04
N ASN A 103 -6.62 -18.30 -0.82
CA ASN A 103 -8.04 -18.45 -0.53
C ASN A 103 -8.36 -19.81 0.07
N GLY A 104 -9.36 -19.86 0.94
CA GLY A 104 -10.05 -21.08 1.35
C GLY A 104 -11.55 -20.83 1.47
N ILE A 105 -12.29 -21.79 2.02
CA ILE A 105 -13.75 -21.71 2.13
C ILE A 105 -14.13 -21.63 3.61
N VAL A 106 -14.84 -20.56 4.00
CA VAL A 106 -15.51 -20.48 5.29
C VAL A 106 -16.95 -20.92 5.11
N SER A 107 -17.40 -21.88 5.91
CA SER A 107 -18.75 -22.40 5.90
C SER A 107 -19.46 -22.20 7.23
N VAL A 108 -20.73 -21.80 7.15
CA VAL A 108 -21.67 -21.73 8.27
C VAL A 108 -22.97 -22.37 7.82
N SER A 109 -23.37 -23.43 8.52
CA SER A 109 -24.56 -24.23 8.16
C SER A 109 -24.49 -24.69 6.69
N ASN A 110 -25.28 -24.09 5.80
CA ASN A 110 -25.35 -24.46 4.37
C ASN A 110 -24.68 -23.43 3.44
N THR A 111 -24.04 -22.39 3.98
CA THR A 111 -23.44 -21.31 3.18
C THR A 111 -21.92 -21.40 3.27
N GLY A 112 -21.27 -21.71 2.15
CA GLY A 112 -19.82 -21.68 1.99
C GLY A 112 -19.38 -20.51 1.14
N LEU A 113 -18.50 -19.64 1.67
CA LEU A 113 -17.96 -18.49 0.97
C LEU A 113 -16.43 -18.54 0.92
N LYS A 114 -15.89 -18.13 -0.22
CA LYS A 114 -14.45 -17.98 -0.42
C LYS A 114 -13.94 -16.80 0.41
N ALA A 115 -12.85 -17.00 1.15
CA ALA A 115 -12.21 -15.98 1.97
C ALA A 115 -10.70 -16.00 1.77
N THR A 116 -10.09 -14.81 1.69
CA THR A 116 -8.64 -14.67 1.79
C THR A 116 -8.23 -14.64 3.25
N HIS A 117 -7.26 -15.47 3.62
CA HIS A 117 -6.84 -15.63 5.01
C HIS A 117 -5.41 -15.16 5.26
N LEU A 118 -5.14 -14.73 6.49
CA LEU A 118 -3.78 -14.58 7.00
C LEU A 118 -3.64 -15.27 8.35
N PHE A 119 -2.53 -15.97 8.53
CA PHE A 119 -2.06 -16.42 9.83
C PHE A 119 -1.22 -15.31 10.46
N VAL A 120 -1.64 -14.83 11.63
CA VAL A 120 -1.06 -13.65 12.26
C VAL A 120 -0.74 -13.90 13.74
N PRO A 121 0.27 -13.21 14.30
CA PRO A 121 0.62 -13.35 15.70
C PRO A 121 -0.29 -12.51 16.59
N LYS A 122 -0.24 -12.74 17.91
CA LYS A 122 -1.11 -12.05 18.88
C LYS A 122 -0.93 -10.52 18.86
N ASN A 123 0.29 -10.04 18.64
CA ASN A 123 0.63 -8.62 18.57
C ASN A 123 0.37 -7.98 17.18
N PHE A 124 -0.36 -8.65 16.27
CA PHE A 124 -0.61 -8.15 14.92
C PHE A 124 -1.18 -6.73 14.89
N PHE A 125 -2.16 -6.43 15.76
CA PHE A 125 -2.79 -5.10 15.86
C PHE A 125 -1.92 -4.03 16.56
N ASN A 126 -0.77 -4.42 17.12
CA ASN A 126 0.23 -3.50 17.68
C ASN A 126 1.28 -3.13 16.63
N VAL A 127 1.60 -4.06 15.72
CA VAL A 127 2.49 -3.84 14.57
C VAL A 127 1.75 -3.10 13.45
N PHE A 128 0.56 -3.57 13.08
CA PHE A 128 -0.26 -2.99 12.02
C PHE A 128 -1.46 -2.25 12.59
N SER A 129 -1.70 -1.03 12.09
CA SER A 129 -2.80 -0.17 12.54
C SER A 129 -4.17 -0.51 11.92
N TYR A 130 -4.50 -1.80 11.77
CA TYR A 130 -5.84 -2.21 11.37
C TYR A 130 -6.83 -2.01 12.53
N GLN A 131 -8.07 -1.63 12.20
CA GLN A 131 -9.08 -1.31 13.18
C GLN A 131 -9.85 -2.57 13.62
N LEU A 132 -9.82 -2.88 14.91
CA LEU A 132 -10.68 -3.89 15.51
C LEU A 132 -12.02 -3.24 15.91
N ILE A 133 -13.14 -3.82 15.48
CA ILE A 133 -14.50 -3.32 15.75
C ILE A 133 -15.11 -4.03 16.97
N ARG A 134 -14.89 -5.34 17.09
CA ARG A 134 -15.35 -6.18 18.20
C ARG A 134 -14.21 -7.06 18.71
N GLY A 135 -14.13 -7.22 20.02
CA GLY A 135 -13.09 -7.97 20.71
C GLY A 135 -12.00 -7.06 21.29
N ASN A 136 -11.19 -7.62 22.19
CA ASN A 136 -10.03 -6.95 22.78
C ASN A 136 -8.74 -7.40 22.07
N LYS A 137 -7.88 -6.45 21.67
CA LYS A 137 -6.64 -6.72 20.92
C LYS A 137 -5.77 -7.79 21.57
N ASP A 138 -5.71 -7.81 22.90
CA ASP A 138 -4.86 -8.73 23.66
C ASP A 138 -5.44 -10.16 23.76
N ASP A 139 -6.75 -10.30 23.57
CA ASP A 139 -7.48 -11.56 23.78
C ASP A 139 -7.94 -12.24 22.47
N VAL A 140 -8.16 -11.48 21.40
CA VAL A 140 -8.76 -11.97 20.14
C VAL A 140 -7.98 -13.08 19.45
N LEU A 141 -6.68 -13.25 19.73
CA LEU A 141 -5.86 -14.32 19.18
C LEU A 141 -5.23 -15.17 20.28
N LYS A 142 -5.82 -15.20 21.48
CA LYS A 142 -5.26 -15.94 22.61
C LYS A 142 -5.31 -17.45 22.40
N GLU A 143 -6.46 -17.94 21.96
CA GLU A 143 -6.71 -19.36 21.68
C GLU A 143 -6.31 -19.73 20.25
N LYS A 144 -5.94 -20.99 20.03
CA LYS A 144 -5.53 -21.48 18.71
C LYS A 144 -6.69 -21.59 17.73
N SER A 145 -7.87 -21.96 18.24
CA SER A 145 -9.12 -22.01 17.46
C SER A 145 -9.75 -20.63 17.26
N SER A 146 -9.10 -19.54 17.69
CA SER A 146 -9.60 -18.18 17.45
C SER A 146 -9.48 -17.80 15.97
N ILE A 147 -10.56 -17.23 15.44
CA ILE A 147 -10.59 -16.63 14.11
C ILE A 147 -11.27 -15.27 14.19
N LEU A 148 -10.77 -14.29 13.42
CA LEU A 148 -11.43 -13.01 13.25
C LEU A 148 -11.92 -12.88 11.82
N LEU A 149 -13.06 -12.23 11.64
CA LEU A 149 -13.65 -11.93 10.34
C LEU A 149 -13.65 -10.42 10.10
N SER A 150 -13.50 -10.00 8.86
CA SER A 150 -13.80 -8.62 8.47
C SER A 150 -15.29 -8.34 8.61
N ASP A 151 -15.68 -7.11 8.90
CA ASP A 151 -17.06 -6.65 8.96
C ASP A 151 -17.86 -6.97 7.69
N GLU A 152 -17.30 -6.68 6.52
CA GLU A 152 -17.98 -7.02 5.26
C GLU A 152 -18.16 -8.52 5.07
N PHE A 153 -17.17 -9.33 5.47
CA PHE A 153 -17.26 -10.78 5.33
C PHE A 153 -18.24 -11.39 6.34
N ALA A 154 -18.24 -10.88 7.58
CA ALA A 154 -19.22 -11.23 8.61
C ALA A 154 -20.66 -10.92 8.14
N LEU A 155 -20.90 -9.74 7.56
CA LEU A 155 -22.21 -9.39 6.99
C LEU A 155 -22.63 -10.31 5.83
N LYS A 156 -21.69 -10.68 4.96
CA LYS A 156 -21.99 -11.61 3.85
C LYS A 156 -22.33 -13.01 4.32
N LEU A 157 -21.66 -13.49 5.37
CA LEU A 157 -21.77 -14.87 5.85
C LEU A 157 -22.90 -15.06 6.88
N PHE A 158 -23.10 -14.10 7.77
CA PHE A 158 -24.04 -14.20 8.91
C PHE A 158 -25.18 -13.18 8.86
N HIS A 159 -25.17 -12.23 7.91
CA HIS A 159 -26.11 -11.09 7.87
C HIS A 159 -26.07 -10.17 9.11
N THR A 160 -25.03 -10.30 9.94
CA THR A 160 -24.80 -9.46 11.12
C THR A 160 -23.31 -9.42 11.47
N ASN A 161 -22.87 -8.35 12.14
CA ASN A 161 -21.54 -8.23 12.72
C ASN A 161 -21.46 -8.71 14.18
N ASP A 162 -22.59 -9.07 14.79
CA ASP A 162 -22.63 -9.64 16.13
C ASP A 162 -22.48 -11.17 16.07
N ILE A 163 -21.23 -11.58 15.85
CA ILE A 163 -20.87 -12.98 15.58
C ILE A 163 -19.80 -13.52 16.52
N VAL A 164 -19.34 -12.73 17.48
CA VAL A 164 -18.35 -13.18 18.48
C VAL A 164 -18.94 -14.33 19.29
N GLY A 165 -18.15 -15.38 19.50
CA GLY A 165 -18.55 -16.63 20.15
C GLY A 165 -19.20 -17.66 19.20
N LYS A 166 -19.56 -17.29 17.97
CA LYS A 166 -20.09 -18.26 16.99
C LYS A 166 -18.97 -19.14 16.44
N THR A 167 -19.33 -20.35 16.05
CA THR A 167 -18.40 -21.29 15.39
C THR A 167 -18.56 -21.22 13.88
N ILE A 168 -17.43 -21.24 13.18
CA ILE A 168 -17.36 -21.38 11.73
C ILE A 168 -16.53 -22.61 11.36
N TYR A 169 -16.77 -23.17 10.19
CA TYR A 169 -15.93 -24.21 9.63
C TYR A 169 -15.01 -23.60 8.58
N TRP A 170 -13.71 -23.77 8.72
CA TRP A 170 -12.72 -23.34 7.74
C TRP A 170 -12.22 -24.56 6.98
N ASP A 171 -12.28 -24.51 5.65
CA ASP A 171 -11.74 -25.54 4.76
C ASP A 171 -10.55 -25.01 3.96
N LYS A 172 -9.37 -25.51 4.34
CA LYS A 172 -8.09 -25.18 3.71
C LYS A 172 -7.05 -26.28 3.97
N GLY A 173 -7.25 -27.43 3.34
CA GLY A 173 -6.30 -28.55 3.38
C GLY A 173 -5.96 -28.95 4.82
N GLU A 174 -4.68 -28.88 5.18
CA GLU A 174 -4.23 -29.26 6.53
C GLU A 174 -4.81 -28.37 7.64
N TYR A 175 -5.25 -27.15 7.34
CA TYR A 175 -5.79 -26.21 8.33
C TYR A 175 -7.30 -26.34 8.53
N THR A 176 -7.93 -27.30 7.86
CA THR A 176 -9.37 -27.53 7.93
C THR A 176 -9.82 -27.85 9.37
N GLY A 177 -10.95 -27.27 9.79
CA GLY A 177 -11.52 -27.49 11.11
C GLY A 177 -12.49 -26.41 11.57
N SER A 178 -13.03 -26.60 12.78
CA SER A 178 -13.93 -25.64 13.43
C SER A 178 -13.14 -24.59 14.22
N TYR A 179 -13.50 -23.32 14.02
CA TYR A 179 -12.90 -22.17 14.69
C TYR A 179 -13.99 -21.32 15.35
N ILE A 180 -13.64 -20.67 16.46
CA ILE A 180 -14.54 -19.80 17.22
C ILE A 180 -14.20 -18.36 16.88
N VAL A 181 -15.22 -17.61 16.46
CA VAL A 181 -15.07 -16.19 16.14
C VAL A 181 -14.78 -15.43 17.42
N SER A 182 -13.58 -14.86 17.54
CA SER A 182 -13.13 -14.13 18.72
C SER A 182 -13.25 -12.61 18.57
N GLY A 183 -13.36 -12.11 17.34
CA GLY A 183 -13.46 -10.70 17.05
C GLY A 183 -13.86 -10.39 15.61
N VAL A 184 -14.18 -9.11 15.38
CA VAL A 184 -14.50 -8.57 14.05
C VAL A 184 -13.63 -7.35 13.82
N PHE A 185 -12.95 -7.29 12.68
CA PHE A 185 -12.12 -6.14 12.28
C PHE A 185 -12.73 -5.42 11.08
N LYS A 186 -12.36 -4.16 10.88
CA LYS A 186 -12.77 -3.41 9.70
C LYS A 186 -12.00 -3.91 8.48
N LYS A 187 -12.68 -4.23 7.38
CA LYS A 187 -12.02 -4.65 6.14
C LYS A 187 -10.90 -3.69 5.76
N PRO A 188 -9.70 -4.19 5.39
CA PRO A 188 -8.63 -3.34 4.90
C PRO A 188 -9.14 -2.42 3.80
N SER A 189 -8.79 -1.13 3.91
CA SER A 189 -9.18 -0.16 2.89
C SER A 189 -8.55 -0.52 1.54
N ARG A 190 -9.08 0.04 0.45
CA ARG A 190 -8.50 -0.15 -0.89
C ARG A 190 -7.03 0.29 -0.97
N ASN A 191 -6.61 1.20 -0.09
CA ASN A 191 -5.26 1.74 -0.04
C ASN A 191 -4.35 0.89 0.88
N SER A 192 -4.68 -0.38 1.11
CA SER A 192 -3.77 -1.35 1.70
C SER A 192 -3.34 -2.39 0.67
N SER A 193 -2.03 -2.67 0.58
CA SER A 193 -1.52 -3.73 -0.29
C SER A 193 -1.94 -5.13 0.18
N ALA A 194 -2.17 -5.30 1.49
CA ALA A 194 -2.67 -6.54 2.07
C ALA A 194 -4.20 -6.53 2.12
N GLN A 195 -4.82 -7.39 1.31
CA GLN A 195 -6.26 -7.61 1.29
C GLN A 195 -6.58 -8.98 1.87
N PHE A 196 -7.40 -9.03 2.91
CA PHE A 196 -7.78 -10.25 3.60
C PHE A 196 -9.18 -10.13 4.21
N ASP A 197 -9.83 -11.28 4.41
CA ASP A 197 -11.19 -11.38 4.94
C ASP A 197 -11.21 -12.02 6.32
N ILE A 198 -10.26 -12.91 6.62
CA ILE A 198 -10.15 -13.60 7.90
C ILE A 198 -8.71 -13.60 8.44
N LEU A 199 -8.58 -13.58 9.76
CA LEU A 199 -7.33 -13.69 10.48
C LEU A 199 -7.35 -14.91 11.40
N LEU A 200 -6.33 -15.76 11.29
CA LEU A 200 -6.15 -16.97 12.09
C LEU A 200 -4.90 -16.83 12.96
N ASN A 201 -4.86 -17.56 14.08
CA ASN A 201 -3.70 -17.57 14.94
C ASN A 201 -2.49 -18.27 14.28
N TYR A 202 -1.35 -17.57 14.20
CA TYR A 202 -0.10 -18.10 13.63
C TYR A 202 0.39 -19.39 14.29
N GLN A 203 0.04 -19.64 15.55
CA GLN A 203 0.39 -20.91 16.20
C GLN A 203 -0.21 -22.13 15.50
N VAL A 204 -1.39 -22.00 14.87
CA VAL A 204 -2.01 -23.09 14.09
C VAL A 204 -1.14 -23.45 12.88
N TYR A 205 -0.64 -22.41 12.20
CA TYR A 205 0.28 -22.55 11.07
C TYR A 205 1.58 -23.25 11.50
N PHE A 206 2.20 -22.74 12.57
CA PHE A 206 3.47 -23.26 13.06
C PHE A 206 3.38 -24.71 13.57
N GLN A 207 2.27 -25.11 14.20
CA GLN A 207 2.13 -26.47 14.72
C GLN A 207 1.92 -27.52 13.63
N LYS A 208 1.12 -27.21 12.61
CA LYS A 208 0.80 -28.18 11.55
C LYS A 208 1.94 -28.37 10.56
N LYS A 209 2.81 -27.36 10.40
CA LYS A 209 4.04 -27.41 9.59
C LYS A 209 5.34 -27.33 10.40
N ALA A 210 5.31 -27.78 11.66
CA ALA A 210 6.37 -27.56 12.64
C ALA A 210 7.76 -28.03 12.18
N THR A 211 7.85 -29.14 11.45
CA THR A 211 9.13 -29.72 11.03
C THR A 211 9.82 -28.88 9.95
N ASP A 212 9.06 -28.32 9.00
CA ASP A 212 9.62 -27.53 7.89
C ASP A 212 9.79 -26.05 8.26
N LEU A 213 8.90 -25.49 9.08
CA LEU A 213 8.92 -24.06 9.44
C LEU A 213 9.92 -23.71 10.55
N GLN A 214 10.37 -24.69 11.33
CA GLN A 214 11.44 -24.50 12.31
C GLN A 214 12.82 -24.47 11.66
N ASP A 215 12.93 -24.93 10.42
CA ASP A 215 14.18 -24.88 9.68
C ASP A 215 14.50 -23.44 9.26
N TRP A 216 15.74 -23.04 9.53
CA TRP A 216 16.33 -21.81 9.01
C TRP A 216 16.40 -21.80 7.47
N GLY A 217 16.31 -22.99 6.86
CA GLY A 217 16.15 -23.22 5.43
C GLY A 217 14.82 -22.84 4.80
N SER A 218 13.77 -22.63 5.61
CA SER A 218 12.44 -22.27 5.11
C SER A 218 12.36 -20.80 4.68
N SER A 219 11.51 -20.50 3.69
CA SER A 219 11.27 -19.14 3.22
C SER A 219 9.79 -18.95 2.89
N ASN A 220 8.91 -19.34 3.82
CA ASN A 220 7.46 -19.29 3.61
C ASN A 220 6.85 -18.01 4.22
N PRO A 221 6.91 -17.78 5.54
CA PRO A 221 6.27 -16.62 6.14
C PRO A 221 7.00 -15.31 5.83
N ARG A 222 6.28 -14.21 5.97
CA ARG A 222 6.80 -12.85 5.85
C ARG A 222 7.00 -12.26 7.24
N THR A 223 8.21 -11.76 7.50
CA THR A 223 8.56 -11.16 8.80
C THR A 223 8.51 -9.64 8.70
N TYR A 224 7.79 -9.01 9.65
CA TYR A 224 7.62 -7.57 9.77
C TYR A 224 8.13 -7.09 11.12
N LEU A 225 8.77 -5.93 11.13
CA LEU A 225 9.43 -5.35 12.30
C LEU A 225 8.91 -3.93 12.54
N ILE A 226 8.75 -3.57 13.81
CA ILE A 226 8.78 -2.17 14.25
C ILE A 226 10.17 -1.89 14.81
N ILE A 227 10.90 -0.95 14.21
CA ILE A 227 12.19 -0.49 14.73
C ILE A 227 11.99 0.69 15.68
N LYS A 228 12.89 0.86 16.66
CA LYS A 228 12.83 1.98 17.62
C LYS A 228 12.97 3.32 16.91
N LYS A 229 12.22 4.32 17.36
CA LYS A 229 12.30 5.69 16.84
C LYS A 229 13.73 6.24 16.92
N GLY A 230 14.22 6.79 15.81
CA GLY A 230 15.59 7.31 15.70
C GLY A 230 16.63 6.28 15.25
N THR A 231 16.24 5.03 15.02
CA THR A 231 17.12 4.01 14.41
C THR A 231 17.29 4.30 12.93
N ASP A 232 18.54 4.26 12.46
CA ASP A 232 18.85 4.27 11.03
C ASP A 232 18.57 2.88 10.44
N ALA A 233 17.57 2.81 9.56
CA ALA A 233 17.16 1.56 8.94
C ALA A 233 18.22 0.97 8.00
N SER A 234 19.05 1.80 7.36
CA SER A 234 20.14 1.32 6.48
C SER A 234 21.22 0.64 7.31
N LEU A 235 21.66 1.28 8.39
CA LEU A 235 22.66 0.69 9.29
C LEU A 235 22.14 -0.60 9.96
N LEU A 236 20.85 -0.63 10.30
CA LEU A 236 20.22 -1.85 10.82
C LEU A 236 20.16 -2.95 9.77
N SER A 237 19.81 -2.60 8.52
CA SER A 237 19.80 -3.51 7.38
C SER A 237 21.17 -4.15 7.15
N ASP A 238 22.24 -3.36 7.19
CA ASP A 238 23.62 -3.84 7.06
C ASP A 238 23.99 -4.79 8.22
N LYS A 239 23.58 -4.46 9.45
CA LYS A 239 23.80 -5.30 10.63
C LYS A 239 23.12 -6.67 10.51
N ILE A 240 21.90 -6.73 9.97
CA ILE A 240 21.14 -8.00 9.85
C ILE A 240 21.46 -8.78 8.57
N SER A 241 22.19 -8.19 7.61
CA SER A 241 22.50 -8.82 6.32
C SER A 241 23.16 -10.20 6.46
N GLY A 242 24.09 -10.33 7.42
CA GLY A 242 24.77 -11.60 7.73
C GLY A 242 24.04 -12.50 8.73
N PHE A 243 22.86 -12.13 9.22
CA PHE A 243 22.21 -12.80 10.34
C PHE A 243 21.85 -14.25 10.03
N LEU A 244 21.38 -14.56 8.82
CA LEU A 244 21.12 -15.95 8.45
C LEU A 244 22.40 -16.79 8.46
N LYS A 245 23.51 -16.28 7.96
CA LYS A 245 24.79 -17.02 7.91
C LYS A 245 25.26 -17.47 9.30
N THR A 246 25.02 -16.68 10.35
CA THR A 246 25.39 -17.06 11.72
C THR A 246 24.52 -18.21 12.23
N LYS A 247 23.21 -18.21 11.92
CA LYS A 247 22.27 -19.27 12.31
C LYS A 247 22.48 -20.57 11.55
N PHE A 248 22.75 -20.51 10.24
CA PHE A 248 23.04 -21.69 9.42
C PHE A 248 24.35 -22.39 9.80
N LYS A 249 25.40 -21.63 10.17
CA LYS A 249 26.66 -22.21 10.69
C LYS A 249 26.43 -23.01 11.98
N GLN A 250 25.50 -22.57 12.81
CA GLN A 250 25.12 -23.25 14.05
C GLN A 250 24.21 -24.47 13.79
N ALA A 251 23.43 -24.46 12.70
CA ALA A 251 22.40 -25.46 12.41
C ALA A 251 22.82 -26.63 11.49
N LYS A 252 24.11 -26.78 11.12
CA LYS A 252 24.64 -27.90 10.29
C LYS A 252 23.84 -28.21 8.99
N GLY A 253 23.27 -27.20 8.32
CA GLY A 253 22.23 -27.45 7.29
C GLY A 253 22.55 -27.13 5.81
N ARG A 254 23.38 -26.13 5.49
CA ARG A 254 23.67 -25.73 4.09
C ARG A 254 25.07 -25.13 3.94
N ASP A 255 25.64 -25.26 2.75
CA ASP A 255 26.86 -24.53 2.36
C ASP A 255 26.59 -23.02 2.47
N PRO A 256 27.43 -22.24 3.20
CA PRO A 256 27.28 -20.80 3.38
C PRO A 256 27.12 -20.01 2.08
N LYS A 257 27.60 -20.54 0.94
CA LYS A 257 27.46 -19.91 -0.37
C LYS A 257 26.02 -19.85 -0.89
N TYR A 258 25.11 -20.68 -0.36
CA TYR A 258 23.69 -20.68 -0.73
C TYR A 258 22.80 -20.00 0.32
N VAL A 259 23.39 -19.41 1.37
CA VAL A 259 22.64 -18.69 2.39
C VAL A 259 22.44 -17.26 1.95
N GLY A 260 21.17 -16.87 1.77
CA GLY A 260 20.81 -15.51 1.40
C GLY A 260 21.17 -14.46 2.45
N THR A 261 21.19 -13.21 2.02
CA THR A 261 21.34 -12.05 2.90
C THR A 261 20.01 -11.39 3.19
N LEU A 262 19.88 -10.78 4.36
CA LEU A 262 18.66 -10.05 4.74
C LEU A 262 18.82 -8.56 4.49
N PHE A 263 17.71 -7.88 4.20
CA PHE A 263 17.67 -6.43 4.20
C PHE A 263 16.29 -5.93 4.62
N LEU A 264 16.22 -4.67 5.03
CA LEU A 264 14.97 -4.03 5.42
C LEU A 264 14.37 -3.23 4.26
N GLN A 265 13.09 -3.47 4.00
CA GLN A 265 12.28 -2.64 3.11
C GLN A 265 11.16 -1.99 3.91
N ARG A 266 11.00 -0.67 3.80
CA ARG A 266 9.88 0.02 4.46
C ARG A 266 8.56 -0.51 3.88
N TYR A 267 7.61 -0.81 4.77
CA TYR A 267 6.36 -1.46 4.37
C TYR A 267 5.57 -0.65 3.33
N SER A 268 5.44 0.67 3.50
CA SER A 268 4.74 1.54 2.54
C SER A 268 5.41 1.63 1.18
N ASP A 269 6.73 1.50 1.13
CA ASP A 269 7.49 1.69 -0.10
C ASP A 269 7.42 0.44 -0.98
N LYS A 270 7.18 -0.72 -0.37
CA LYS A 270 7.05 -2.01 -1.05
C LYS A 270 6.07 -1.98 -2.21
N TYR A 271 4.90 -1.37 -2.03
CA TYR A 271 3.89 -1.30 -3.09
C TYR A 271 4.40 -0.62 -4.36
N LEU A 272 5.23 0.43 -4.21
CA LEU A 272 5.77 1.22 -5.31
C LEU A 272 7.07 0.64 -5.88
N TYR A 273 7.92 0.09 -5.00
CA TYR A 273 9.25 -0.44 -5.28
C TYR A 273 9.27 -1.97 -5.13
N ASN A 274 8.44 -2.64 -5.92
CA ASN A 274 8.27 -4.10 -5.87
C ASN A 274 9.04 -4.86 -6.95
N HIS A 275 9.76 -4.17 -7.83
CA HIS A 275 10.56 -4.83 -8.87
C HIS A 275 12.04 -4.79 -8.50
N TYR A 276 12.65 -5.97 -8.52
CA TYR A 276 14.03 -6.19 -8.13
C TYR A 276 14.79 -6.88 -9.27
N GLU A 277 15.99 -6.39 -9.54
CA GLU A 277 16.97 -7.06 -10.39
C GLU A 277 18.26 -7.21 -9.60
N ASN A 278 18.77 -8.45 -9.50
CA ASN A 278 20.01 -8.77 -8.79
C ASN A 278 20.10 -8.18 -7.37
N GLY A 279 19.02 -8.26 -6.60
CA GLY A 279 18.98 -7.80 -5.21
C GLY A 279 18.79 -6.30 -5.02
N VAL A 280 18.62 -5.53 -6.10
CA VAL A 280 18.44 -4.07 -6.08
C VAL A 280 17.06 -3.71 -6.60
N ALA A 281 16.37 -2.80 -5.92
CA ALA A 281 15.09 -2.29 -6.39
C ALA A 281 15.29 -1.41 -7.63
N THR A 282 14.95 -1.92 -8.81
CA THR A 282 15.12 -1.22 -10.10
C THR A 282 13.87 -0.48 -10.57
N GLY A 283 12.73 -0.72 -9.92
CA GLY A 283 11.50 0.01 -10.23
C GLY A 283 10.26 -0.66 -9.67
N GLY A 284 9.24 -0.78 -10.52
CA GLY A 284 7.93 -1.27 -10.15
C GLY A 284 6.85 -0.24 -10.47
N ARG A 285 5.82 -0.19 -9.62
CA ARG A 285 4.69 0.74 -9.79
C ARG A 285 5.11 2.21 -9.79
N ILE A 286 6.22 2.54 -9.15
CA ILE A 286 6.80 3.88 -9.13
C ILE A 286 7.09 4.42 -10.54
N ALA A 287 7.43 3.56 -11.51
CA ALA A 287 7.68 3.98 -12.89
C ALA A 287 6.42 4.56 -13.54
N TYR A 288 5.27 3.92 -13.34
CA TYR A 288 3.98 4.42 -13.82
C TYR A 288 3.56 5.71 -13.12
N VAL A 289 3.77 5.80 -11.80
CA VAL A 289 3.50 7.03 -11.04
C VAL A 289 4.29 8.21 -11.59
N ARG A 290 5.60 8.01 -11.85
CA ARG A 290 6.46 9.04 -12.45
C ARG A 290 6.03 9.40 -13.87
N LEU A 291 5.75 8.39 -14.71
CA LEU A 291 5.30 8.58 -16.09
C LEU A 291 4.01 9.40 -16.15
N PHE A 292 2.98 9.02 -15.41
CA PHE A 292 1.71 9.72 -15.39
C PHE A 292 1.82 11.12 -14.78
N SER A 293 2.68 11.33 -13.77
CA SER A 293 2.95 12.66 -13.23
C SER A 293 3.55 13.59 -14.29
N ILE A 294 4.50 13.10 -15.09
CA ILE A 294 5.11 13.86 -16.19
C ILE A 294 4.08 14.15 -17.29
N ILE A 295 3.26 13.17 -17.67
CA ILE A 295 2.18 13.35 -18.65
C ILE A 295 1.18 14.41 -18.18
N ALA A 296 0.77 14.37 -16.90
CA ALA A 296 -0.16 15.34 -16.33
C ALA A 296 0.40 16.77 -16.39
N LEU A 297 1.70 16.93 -16.15
CA LEU A 297 2.41 18.21 -16.27
C LEU A 297 2.42 18.72 -17.72
N PHE A 298 2.70 17.84 -18.70
CA PHE A 298 2.66 18.21 -20.11
C PHE A 298 1.26 18.57 -20.59
N ILE A 299 0.23 17.80 -20.21
CA ILE A 299 -1.17 18.12 -20.54
C ILE A 299 -1.53 19.50 -20.01
N LEU A 300 -1.17 19.80 -18.75
CA LEU A 300 -1.43 21.09 -18.14
C LEU A 300 -0.69 22.22 -18.88
N ALA A 301 0.59 22.01 -19.22
CA ALA A 301 1.38 22.99 -19.97
C ALA A 301 0.76 23.27 -21.36
N ILE A 302 0.37 22.24 -22.10
CA ILE A 302 -0.26 22.38 -23.42
C ILE A 302 -1.60 23.12 -23.31
N ALA A 303 -2.42 22.80 -22.29
CA ALA A 303 -3.69 23.48 -22.04
C ALA A 303 -3.47 24.98 -21.73
N CYS A 304 -2.48 25.30 -20.91
CA CYS A 304 -2.10 26.68 -20.58
C CYS A 304 -1.56 27.45 -21.79
N ILE A 305 -0.67 26.85 -22.59
CA ILE A 305 -0.09 27.47 -23.80
C ILE A 305 -1.20 27.72 -24.83
N ASN A 306 -2.09 26.75 -25.05
CA ASN A 306 -3.21 26.91 -25.98
C ASN A 306 -4.12 28.08 -25.54
N PHE A 307 -4.44 28.16 -24.25
CA PHE A 307 -5.20 29.26 -23.69
C PHE A 307 -4.49 30.61 -23.86
N MET A 308 -3.18 30.69 -23.59
CA MET A 308 -2.39 31.90 -23.78
C MET A 308 -2.35 32.34 -25.25
N ASN A 309 -2.11 31.41 -26.18
CA ASN A 309 -2.02 31.70 -27.61
C ASN A 309 -3.34 32.25 -28.16
N LEU A 310 -4.47 31.60 -27.84
CA LEU A 310 -5.80 32.05 -28.27
C LEU A 310 -6.20 33.39 -27.62
N SER A 311 -5.89 33.57 -26.33
CA SER A 311 -6.16 34.84 -25.63
C SER A 311 -5.32 36.00 -26.20
N THR A 312 -4.07 35.73 -26.57
CA THR A 312 -3.18 36.74 -27.17
C THR A 312 -3.66 37.12 -28.56
N ALA A 313 -4.04 36.16 -29.41
CA ALA A 313 -4.61 36.42 -30.72
C ALA A 313 -5.88 37.29 -30.66
N GLN A 314 -6.74 37.09 -29.65
CA GLN A 314 -7.92 37.92 -29.42
C GLN A 314 -7.58 39.37 -29.05
N VAL A 315 -6.59 39.58 -28.19
CA VAL A 315 -6.15 40.93 -27.80
C VAL A 315 -5.54 41.67 -28.98
N SER A 316 -4.74 40.98 -29.80
CA SER A 316 -4.15 41.54 -31.02
C SER A 316 -5.20 42.07 -31.99
N GLY A 317 -6.33 41.37 -32.16
CA GLY A 317 -7.45 41.84 -32.99
C GLY A 317 -8.13 43.14 -32.50
N ARG A 318 -7.95 43.50 -31.21
CA ARG A 318 -8.54 44.70 -30.59
C ARG A 318 -7.55 45.84 -30.39
N LEU A 319 -6.32 45.71 -30.91
CA LEU A 319 -5.28 46.73 -30.75
C LEU A 319 -5.71 48.13 -31.19
N LYS A 320 -6.45 48.26 -32.30
CA LYS A 320 -7.01 49.55 -32.76
C LYS A 320 -8.02 50.13 -31.77
N GLU A 321 -8.94 49.31 -31.24
CA GLU A 321 -9.94 49.75 -30.25
C GLU A 321 -9.27 50.23 -28.96
N ILE A 322 -8.24 49.50 -28.50
CA ILE A 322 -7.46 49.84 -27.30
C ILE A 322 -6.67 51.14 -27.53
N GLY A 323 -6.09 51.34 -28.71
CA GLY A 323 -5.38 52.56 -29.10
C GLY A 323 -6.29 53.80 -29.06
N VAL A 324 -7.50 53.68 -29.62
CA VAL A 324 -8.50 54.78 -29.60
C VAL A 324 -8.94 55.10 -28.17
N LYS A 325 -9.22 54.10 -27.33
CA LYS A 325 -9.60 54.33 -25.92
C LYS A 325 -8.50 55.02 -25.11
N LYS A 326 -7.23 54.65 -25.34
CA LYS A 326 -6.09 55.33 -24.70
C LYS A 326 -5.96 56.79 -25.15
N ALA A 327 -6.20 57.08 -26.44
CA ALA A 327 -6.18 58.45 -26.95
C ALA A 327 -7.27 59.34 -26.33
N ILE A 328 -8.42 58.76 -25.96
CA ILE A 328 -9.56 59.48 -25.33
C ILE A 328 -9.41 59.54 -23.78
N GLY A 329 -8.27 59.12 -23.22
CA GLY A 329 -7.96 59.28 -21.79
C GLY A 329 -8.31 58.09 -20.90
N ALA A 330 -8.53 56.89 -21.46
CA ALA A 330 -8.69 55.68 -20.65
C ALA A 330 -7.40 55.39 -19.86
N LYS A 331 -7.50 55.31 -18.52
CA LYS A 331 -6.38 54.99 -17.63
C LYS A 331 -5.85 53.58 -17.92
N ARG A 332 -4.53 53.38 -17.82
CA ARG A 332 -3.82 52.11 -18.09
C ARG A 332 -4.33 50.89 -17.28
N LYS A 333 -5.09 51.12 -16.21
CA LYS A 333 -5.68 50.10 -15.32
C LYS A 333 -7.19 49.85 -15.56
N ALA A 334 -7.82 50.57 -16.48
CA ALA A 334 -9.26 50.51 -16.75
C ALA A 334 -9.59 49.62 -17.95
#